data_AF-A0A0C4EB66-F1
#
_entry.id   AF-A0A0C4EB66-F1
#
_cell.length_a   1.000
_cell.length_b   1.000
_cell.length_c   1.000
_cell.angle_alpha   90.00
_cell.angle_beta   90.00
_cell.angle_gamma   90.00
#
_symmetry.space_group_name_H-M   'P 1'
#
loop_
_entity.id
_entity.type
_entity.pdbx_description
1 polymer ?
#
loop_
_entity_poly.entity_id
_entity_poly.type
_entity_poly.pdbx_seq_one_letter_code
_entity_poly.pdbx_strand_id
1 'polypeptide(L)'
;MFNILEMPPPTLNSLLPVRLQSWLGRLGTTTTTATTEAETDQDKDKDGNKNKNKNTMAPPALPYAPRAQLLVVLVAVIATVLALVSGEKRSTGDDSEPRLGGRQAAAPAPAPATCVSASAPNTISAKFPNSATGVLNGSLVVVPIPMADARRAVPPQWGILEGAMRANLPDFPQGMYPLFIQAVQDHDIKMHAFNVSIPDFTRVSLEFPFIDLLNDGYSSFRWAPVMLLSSSNQLAIKGSADYGTKAVPATFTPECDGYQAVASSCSSSAESVPGTTTFTATASDSSSSFSLTVSPDPAPPISLPVGFFVNATNQPTFANGTACSNMIRLFDQSLFANGAGREPRAVAGKVAAVGMGPGLLSWTKDDAPREAFGIQVATPFAENNYIDCKTLQGYTGAK
;
A
#
# COMPACT_ATOMS: atom_id res chain seq x y z
N MET A 1 -11.61 -23.58 2.74
CA MET A 1 -12.49 -22.42 2.98
C MET A 1 -11.88 -21.63 4.12
N PHE A 2 -11.30 -20.47 3.84
CA PHE A 2 -10.78 -19.56 4.86
C PHE A 2 -11.93 -18.73 5.43
N ASN A 3 -12.05 -18.66 6.75
CA ASN A 3 -12.94 -17.70 7.42
C ASN A 3 -12.28 -16.33 7.35
N ILE A 4 -12.67 -15.54 6.35
CA ILE A 4 -12.38 -14.11 6.34
C ILE A 4 -13.22 -13.52 7.48
N LEU A 5 -12.56 -12.99 8.52
CA LEU A 5 -13.24 -12.17 9.51
C LEU A 5 -13.84 -10.96 8.76
N GLU A 6 -15.17 -10.94 8.63
CA GLU A 6 -15.89 -9.73 8.27
C GLU A 6 -15.58 -8.69 9.35
N MET A 7 -14.72 -7.72 9.02
CA MET A 7 -14.48 -6.59 9.91
C MET A 7 -15.73 -5.70 9.93
N PRO A 8 -16.08 -5.11 11.08
CA PRO A 8 -17.17 -4.15 11.16
C PRO A 8 -16.89 -2.95 10.25
N PRO A 9 -17.90 -2.39 9.56
CA PRO A 9 -17.71 -1.26 8.68
C PRO A 9 -17.30 0.00 9.47
N PRO A 10 -16.48 0.90 8.91
CA PRO A 10 -15.95 2.08 9.62
C PRO A 10 -17.04 3.03 10.13
N THR A 11 -16.84 3.72 11.23
CA THR A 11 -17.87 4.67 11.72
C THR A 11 -17.86 5.99 10.93
N LEU A 12 -18.98 6.72 10.92
CA LEU A 12 -19.11 8.00 10.18
C LEU A 12 -18.01 9.02 10.55
N ASN A 13 -17.51 8.98 11.79
CA ASN A 13 -16.51 9.91 12.30
C ASN A 13 -15.09 9.62 11.80
N SER A 14 -14.78 8.38 11.38
CA SER A 14 -13.43 8.01 10.90
C SER A 14 -13.18 8.36 9.43
N LEU A 15 -14.17 8.91 8.73
CA LEU A 15 -14.12 9.15 7.27
C LEU A 15 -14.17 10.64 6.89
N LEU A 16 -14.18 11.55 7.86
CA LEU A 16 -14.16 12.99 7.61
C LEU A 16 -12.71 13.49 7.63
N PRO A 17 -12.28 14.33 6.66
CA PRO A 17 -10.98 15.01 6.73
C PRO A 17 -10.84 15.76 8.07
N VAL A 18 -9.65 15.71 8.70
CA VAL A 18 -9.39 16.35 10.00
C VAL A 18 -9.81 17.83 10.04
N ARG A 19 -9.68 18.54 8.90
CA ARG A 19 -10.16 19.93 8.77
C ARG A 19 -11.68 20.06 8.85
N LEU A 20 -12.43 19.11 8.31
CA LEU A 20 -13.90 19.07 8.34
C LEU A 20 -14.42 18.71 9.74
N GLN A 21 -13.71 17.85 10.47
CA GLN A 21 -13.97 17.60 11.90
C GLN A 21 -13.79 18.89 12.74
N SER A 22 -12.72 19.65 12.50
CA SER A 22 -12.48 20.93 13.21
C SER A 22 -13.53 22.01 12.88
N TRP A 23 -14.09 21.97 11.68
CA TRP A 23 -15.11 22.90 11.22
C TRP A 23 -16.49 22.54 11.79
N LEU A 24 -16.85 21.25 11.81
CA LEU A 24 -18.09 20.75 12.44
C LEU A 24 -18.07 20.93 13.97
N GLY A 25 -16.91 20.77 14.62
CA GLY A 25 -16.74 21.07 16.04
C GLY A 25 -16.95 22.55 16.40
N ARG A 26 -16.72 23.47 15.45
CA ARG A 26 -16.98 24.91 15.62
C ARG A 26 -18.44 25.28 15.37
N LEU A 27 -19.17 24.49 14.59
CA LEU A 27 -20.61 24.68 14.33
C LEU A 27 -21.51 24.11 15.45
N GLY A 28 -20.96 23.26 16.31
CA GLY A 28 -21.70 22.52 17.35
C GLY A 28 -21.70 23.13 18.76
N THR A 29 -21.55 24.46 18.93
CA THR A 29 -21.70 25.09 20.25
C THR A 29 -22.90 26.04 20.27
N THR A 30 -24.07 25.48 20.50
CA THR A 30 -25.19 26.15 21.18
C THR A 30 -26.18 25.07 21.61
N THR A 31 -25.94 24.47 22.77
CA THR A 31 -27.07 23.94 23.54
C THR A 31 -26.86 24.21 25.02
N THR A 32 -27.81 24.98 25.52
CA THR A 32 -27.96 25.59 26.83
C THR A 32 -28.01 24.53 27.92
N THR A 33 -27.24 24.77 28.99
CA THR A 33 -27.29 24.07 30.27
C THR A 33 -28.66 24.31 30.92
N ALA A 34 -29.40 23.23 31.20
CA ALA A 34 -30.49 23.23 32.17
C ALA A 34 -30.06 22.37 33.36
N THR A 35 -29.69 23.04 34.44
CA THR A 35 -29.49 22.49 35.77
C THR A 35 -30.83 22.04 36.35
N THR A 36 -30.89 20.81 36.87
CA THR A 36 -31.87 20.47 37.90
C THR A 36 -31.14 19.68 38.97
N GLU A 37 -31.05 20.28 40.16
CA GLU A 37 -30.66 19.63 41.41
C GLU A 37 -31.84 18.79 41.91
N ALA A 38 -31.56 17.60 42.43
CA ALA A 38 -32.35 16.98 43.48
C ALA A 38 -31.45 16.00 44.26
N GLU A 39 -31.38 16.29 45.55
CA GLU A 39 -30.66 15.66 46.65
C GLU A 39 -31.47 14.47 47.23
N THR A 40 -30.89 13.79 48.24
CA THR A 40 -31.36 12.68 49.11
C THR A 40 -30.95 11.27 48.68
N ASP A 41 -30.49 10.34 49.52
CA ASP A 41 -29.98 10.31 50.91
C ASP A 41 -29.35 8.90 51.13
N GLN A 42 -28.67 8.73 52.27
CA GLN A 42 -28.15 7.54 52.97
C GLN A 42 -28.72 6.14 52.57
N ASP A 43 -28.02 5.00 52.69
CA ASP A 43 -27.34 4.48 53.89
C ASP A 43 -26.54 3.18 53.58
N LYS A 44 -25.76 2.75 54.59
CA LYS A 44 -24.90 1.57 54.70
C LYS A 44 -25.64 0.23 54.53
N ASP A 45 -24.97 -0.82 54.04
CA ASP A 45 -24.47 -1.92 54.89
C ASP A 45 -23.81 -3.09 54.13
N LYS A 46 -23.04 -3.86 54.91
CA LYS A 46 -22.27 -5.06 54.58
C LYS A 46 -23.17 -6.24 54.20
N ASP A 47 -22.70 -7.10 53.28
CA ASP A 47 -22.34 -8.50 53.58
C ASP A 47 -22.06 -9.30 52.31
N GLY A 48 -21.14 -10.25 52.43
CA GLY A 48 -20.71 -11.11 51.34
C GLY A 48 -21.75 -12.17 50.97
N ASN A 49 -21.81 -12.52 49.69
CA ASN A 49 -22.21 -13.87 49.30
C ASN A 49 -21.60 -14.26 47.95
N LYS A 50 -21.06 -15.48 47.93
CA LYS A 50 -20.63 -16.18 46.72
C LYS A 50 -21.87 -16.51 45.90
N ASN A 51 -21.90 -16.14 44.62
CA ASN A 51 -22.67 -16.91 43.65
C ASN A 51 -22.07 -16.86 42.25
N LYS A 52 -21.80 -18.06 41.73
CA LYS A 52 -21.50 -18.34 40.33
C LYS A 52 -22.72 -17.95 39.50
N ASN A 53 -22.56 -17.06 38.53
CA ASN A 53 -23.44 -17.00 37.36
C ASN A 53 -22.60 -16.72 36.11
N LYS A 54 -22.47 -17.74 35.26
CA LYS A 54 -22.09 -17.58 33.86
C LYS A 54 -23.30 -17.01 33.13
N ASN A 55 -23.34 -15.69 32.96
CA ASN A 55 -24.21 -15.06 31.97
C ASN A 55 -23.35 -14.66 30.77
N THR A 56 -23.46 -15.45 29.71
CA THR A 56 -23.00 -15.09 28.36
C THR A 56 -23.97 -14.05 27.82
N MET A 57 -23.67 -12.76 27.98
CA MET A 57 -24.39 -11.71 27.26
C MET A 57 -23.87 -11.66 25.82
N ALA A 58 -24.71 -12.06 24.87
CA ALA A 58 -24.55 -11.63 23.48
C ALA A 58 -24.82 -10.13 23.41
N PRO A 59 -23.96 -9.32 22.77
CA PRO A 59 -24.24 -7.90 22.59
C PRO A 59 -25.42 -7.71 21.62
N PRO A 60 -26.22 -6.64 21.79
CA PRO A 60 -27.37 -6.38 20.95
C PRO A 60 -26.93 -6.02 19.53
N ALA A 61 -27.63 -6.57 18.54
CA ALA A 61 -27.50 -6.16 17.15
C ALA A 61 -28.00 -4.71 17.01
N LEU A 62 -27.09 -3.78 16.72
CA LEU A 62 -27.45 -2.43 16.31
C LEU A 62 -27.53 -2.37 14.77
N PRO A 63 -28.54 -1.68 14.20
CA PRO A 63 -28.71 -1.57 12.76
C PRO A 63 -27.68 -0.61 12.18
N TYR A 64 -26.79 -1.11 11.30
CA TYR A 64 -25.88 -0.27 10.53
C TYR A 64 -26.46 0.05 9.14
N ALA A 65 -26.43 1.34 8.79
CA ALA A 65 -26.86 1.86 7.50
C ALA A 65 -25.64 2.10 6.58
N PRO A 66 -25.39 1.23 5.58
CA PRO A 66 -24.23 1.31 4.67
C PRO A 66 -24.26 2.51 3.69
N ARG A 67 -25.31 3.35 3.72
CA ARG A 67 -25.51 4.42 2.73
C ARG A 67 -24.66 5.68 2.99
N ALA A 68 -24.23 5.94 4.22
CA ALA A 68 -23.57 7.20 4.56
C ALA A 68 -22.07 7.21 4.24
N GLN A 69 -21.38 6.08 4.41
CA GLN A 69 -19.96 5.92 4.00
C GLN A 69 -19.82 5.99 2.48
N LEU A 70 -20.83 5.46 1.77
CA LEU A 70 -20.94 5.44 0.31
C LEU A 70 -21.00 6.86 -0.29
N LEU A 71 -21.71 7.76 0.38
CA LEU A 71 -21.92 9.13 -0.10
C LEU A 71 -20.63 9.97 -0.03
N VAL A 72 -19.81 9.76 1.00
CA VAL A 72 -18.58 10.54 1.23
C VAL A 72 -17.50 10.19 0.21
N VAL A 73 -17.32 8.89 -0.08
CA VAL A 73 -16.38 8.44 -1.13
C VAL A 73 -16.85 8.93 -2.50
N LEU A 74 -18.15 8.83 -2.80
CA LEU A 74 -18.71 9.32 -4.05
C LEU A 74 -18.52 10.84 -4.21
N VAL A 75 -18.73 11.63 -3.15
CA VAL A 75 -18.52 13.08 -3.17
C VAL A 75 -17.05 13.44 -3.36
N ALA A 76 -16.12 12.73 -2.72
CA ALA A 76 -14.67 12.95 -2.91
C ALA A 76 -14.21 12.62 -4.34
N VAL A 77 -14.73 11.53 -4.92
CA VAL A 77 -14.46 11.14 -6.31
C VAL A 77 -15.05 12.19 -7.27
N ILE A 78 -16.32 12.58 -7.10
CA ILE A 78 -16.98 13.59 -7.94
C ILE A 78 -16.25 14.95 -7.85
N ALA A 79 -15.85 15.39 -6.66
CA ALA A 79 -15.11 16.64 -6.49
C ALA A 79 -13.75 16.61 -7.19
N THR A 80 -13.06 15.47 -7.18
CA THR A 80 -11.77 15.30 -7.87
C THR A 80 -11.95 15.30 -9.39
N VAL A 81 -12.98 14.61 -9.90
CA VAL A 81 -13.31 14.60 -11.34
C VAL A 81 -13.71 16.01 -11.82
N LEU A 82 -14.52 16.74 -11.05
CA LEU A 82 -14.92 18.10 -11.39
C LEU A 82 -13.75 19.08 -11.39
N ALA A 83 -12.79 18.93 -10.46
CA ALA A 83 -11.59 19.76 -10.43
C ALA A 83 -10.68 19.52 -11.66
N LEU A 84 -10.58 18.28 -12.12
CA LEU A 84 -9.82 17.92 -13.33
C LEU A 84 -10.49 18.45 -14.61
N VAL A 85 -11.83 18.42 -14.68
CA VAL A 85 -12.59 18.94 -15.83
C VAL A 85 -12.60 20.48 -15.88
N SER A 86 -12.48 21.15 -14.73
CA SER A 86 -12.55 22.61 -14.65
C SER A 86 -11.21 23.33 -14.84
N GLY A 87 -10.10 22.59 -14.97
CA GLY A 87 -8.73 23.12 -15.02
C GLY A 87 -8.31 23.75 -16.35
N GLU A 88 -9.10 23.64 -17.41
CA GLU A 88 -8.72 24.15 -18.74
C GLU A 88 -9.34 25.52 -19.04
N LYS A 89 -8.83 26.56 -18.36
CA LYS A 89 -9.08 27.96 -18.78
C LYS A 89 -7.89 28.51 -19.56
N ARG A 90 -8.11 28.60 -20.88
CA ARG A 90 -7.35 29.37 -21.87
C ARG A 90 -6.94 30.74 -21.34
N SER A 91 -5.64 31.03 -21.40
CA SER A 91 -5.13 32.40 -21.45
C SER A 91 -5.16 32.87 -22.91
N THR A 92 -6.01 33.84 -23.20
CA THR A 92 -6.04 34.57 -24.47
C THR A 92 -5.20 35.84 -24.35
N GLY A 93 -4.30 36.04 -25.32
CA GLY A 93 -3.71 37.35 -25.59
C GLY A 93 -2.26 37.27 -26.02
N ASP A 94 -2.00 37.19 -27.33
CA ASP A 94 -1.14 38.17 -27.99
C ASP A 94 -1.36 38.11 -29.52
N ASP A 95 -1.74 39.24 -30.10
CA ASP A 95 -1.96 39.43 -31.53
C ASP A 95 -0.62 39.76 -32.20
N SER A 96 -0.07 38.81 -32.96
CA SER A 96 0.94 39.12 -33.96
C SER A 96 0.72 38.26 -35.22
N GLU A 97 0.49 38.96 -36.35
CA GLU A 97 0.28 38.38 -37.68
C GLU A 97 1.42 37.43 -38.10
N PRO A 98 1.11 36.20 -38.57
CA PRO A 98 2.11 35.35 -39.18
C PRO A 98 2.10 35.49 -40.71
N ARG A 99 3.30 35.68 -41.25
CA ARG A 99 3.62 35.54 -42.68
C ARG A 99 3.22 34.14 -43.19
N LEU A 100 2.56 34.12 -44.35
CA LEU A 100 2.24 32.94 -45.16
C LEU A 100 3.51 32.24 -45.66
N GLY A 101 4.03 31.31 -44.86
CA GLY A 101 4.98 30.28 -45.29
C GLY A 101 4.30 28.92 -45.27
N GLY A 102 4.33 28.21 -46.40
CA GLY A 102 3.66 26.91 -46.57
C GLY A 102 4.08 25.89 -45.51
N ARG A 103 3.20 25.62 -44.55
CA ARG A 103 3.33 24.52 -43.59
C ARG A 103 2.83 23.24 -44.24
N GLN A 104 3.77 22.38 -44.59
CA GLN A 104 3.51 20.98 -44.88
C GLN A 104 2.88 20.36 -43.62
N ALA A 105 1.68 19.80 -43.76
CA ALA A 105 0.95 19.20 -42.64
C ALA A 105 1.82 18.09 -42.03
N ALA A 106 2.21 18.27 -40.77
CA ALA A 106 2.89 17.22 -40.02
C ALA A 106 1.98 15.99 -39.97
N ALA A 107 2.54 14.83 -40.33
CA ALA A 107 1.83 13.56 -40.21
C ALA A 107 1.33 13.40 -38.76
N PRO A 108 0.12 12.83 -38.55
CA PRO A 108 -0.39 12.59 -37.20
C PRO A 108 0.63 11.75 -36.42
N ALA A 109 0.97 12.20 -35.22
CA ALA A 109 1.82 11.43 -34.32
C ALA A 109 1.20 10.03 -34.15
N PRO A 110 2.00 8.95 -34.22
CA PRO A 110 1.49 7.61 -33.99
C PRO A 110 0.82 7.58 -32.62
N ALA A 111 -0.38 6.98 -32.56
CA ALA A 111 -1.06 6.77 -31.29
C ALA A 111 -0.08 6.08 -30.32
N PRO A 112 0.01 6.52 -29.05
CA PRO A 112 0.89 5.86 -28.08
C PRO A 112 0.55 4.38 -28.09
N ALA A 113 1.57 3.53 -28.25
CA ALA A 113 1.39 2.09 -28.22
C ALA A 113 0.69 1.75 -26.89
N THR A 114 -0.55 1.26 -26.97
CA THR A 114 -1.26 0.76 -25.80
C THR A 114 -0.46 -0.39 -25.24
N CYS A 115 0.16 -0.13 -24.10
CA CYS A 115 0.98 -1.08 -23.41
C CYS A 115 0.06 -2.16 -22.82
N VAL A 116 0.23 -3.41 -23.26
CA VAL A 116 -0.59 -4.54 -22.82
C VAL A 116 0.18 -5.28 -21.72
N SER A 117 -0.35 -5.26 -20.51
CA SER A 117 0.24 -6.00 -19.39
C SER A 117 0.17 -7.50 -19.64
N ALA A 118 1.22 -8.23 -19.22
CA ALA A 118 1.21 -9.68 -19.15
C ALA A 118 0.60 -10.22 -17.83
N SER A 119 0.02 -9.34 -17.01
CA SER A 119 -0.62 -9.71 -15.74
C SER A 119 -1.96 -10.41 -15.94
N ALA A 120 -2.28 -11.32 -15.03
CA ALA A 120 -3.58 -11.99 -14.98
C ALA A 120 -4.70 -10.99 -14.64
N PRO A 121 -5.93 -11.17 -15.15
CA PRO A 121 -7.06 -10.29 -14.81
C PRO A 121 -7.49 -10.46 -13.34
N ASN A 122 -8.18 -9.44 -12.82
CA ASN A 122 -8.76 -9.43 -11.48
C ASN A 122 -10.04 -10.27 -11.41
N THR A 123 -9.89 -11.48 -10.87
CA THR A 123 -10.98 -12.47 -10.74
C THR A 123 -11.82 -12.32 -9.48
N ILE A 124 -11.45 -11.42 -8.55
CA ILE A 124 -12.08 -11.35 -7.21
C ILE A 124 -12.95 -10.10 -7.01
N SER A 125 -13.03 -9.20 -7.98
CA SER A 125 -13.81 -7.96 -7.89
C SER A 125 -15.28 -8.17 -7.49
N ALA A 126 -15.97 -9.17 -8.06
CA ALA A 126 -17.35 -9.48 -7.70
C ALA A 126 -17.49 -10.06 -6.28
N LYS A 127 -16.45 -10.70 -5.74
CA LYS A 127 -16.44 -11.30 -4.39
C LYS A 127 -16.28 -10.26 -3.29
N PHE A 128 -15.60 -9.14 -3.58
CA PHE A 128 -15.39 -8.05 -2.64
C PHE A 128 -15.96 -6.75 -3.22
N PRO A 129 -17.30 -6.64 -3.35
CA PRO A 129 -17.90 -5.58 -4.15
C PRO A 129 -17.64 -4.18 -3.59
N ASN A 130 -17.45 -4.07 -2.27
CA ASN A 130 -17.23 -2.79 -1.57
C ASN A 130 -15.75 -2.45 -1.31
N SER A 131 -14.82 -3.30 -1.76
CA SER A 131 -13.38 -3.07 -1.60
C SER A 131 -12.76 -2.70 -2.95
N ALA A 132 -11.64 -1.99 -2.93
CA ALA A 132 -10.78 -1.92 -4.10
C ALA A 132 -10.11 -3.29 -4.25
N THR A 133 -10.20 -3.90 -5.43
CA THR A 133 -9.50 -5.15 -5.73
C THR A 133 -8.67 -5.03 -6.98
N GLY A 134 -7.66 -5.87 -7.13
CA GLY A 134 -6.82 -5.91 -8.32
C GLY A 134 -5.85 -7.08 -8.26
N VAL A 135 -4.84 -7.05 -9.12
CA VAL A 135 -3.70 -7.98 -9.10
C VAL A 135 -2.42 -7.19 -8.94
N LEU A 136 -1.58 -7.63 -7.99
CA LEU A 136 -0.24 -7.09 -7.78
C LEU A 136 0.75 -8.08 -8.35
N ASN A 137 1.41 -7.69 -9.45
CA ASN A 137 2.38 -8.52 -10.14
C ASN A 137 3.76 -7.86 -10.05
N GLY A 138 4.75 -8.57 -9.52
CA GLY A 138 6.11 -8.04 -9.48
C GLY A 138 7.04 -8.80 -8.56
N SER A 139 8.04 -8.08 -8.04
CA SER A 139 9.07 -8.62 -7.16
C SER A 139 8.84 -8.14 -5.73
N LEU A 140 8.81 -9.09 -4.80
CA LEU A 140 8.82 -8.86 -3.35
C LEU A 140 10.19 -9.31 -2.85
N VAL A 141 11.03 -8.36 -2.45
CA VAL A 141 12.41 -8.65 -2.04
C VAL A 141 12.74 -8.06 -0.69
N VAL A 142 13.67 -8.70 0.00
CA VAL A 142 14.21 -8.28 1.28
C VAL A 142 15.67 -7.90 1.10
N VAL A 143 16.04 -6.76 1.66
CA VAL A 143 17.43 -6.34 1.85
C VAL A 143 17.73 -6.44 3.35
N PRO A 144 18.64 -7.33 3.78
CA PRO A 144 19.13 -7.31 5.15
C PRO A 144 19.85 -5.99 5.42
N ILE A 145 19.35 -5.20 6.36
CA ILE A 145 20.03 -3.99 6.84
C ILE A 145 20.35 -4.14 8.33
N PRO A 146 21.40 -3.50 8.85
CA PRO A 146 21.65 -3.49 10.29
C PRO A 146 20.40 -3.03 11.06
N MET A 147 20.07 -3.71 12.16
CA MET A 147 18.93 -3.33 13.01
C MET A 147 19.06 -1.88 13.50
N ALA A 148 20.28 -1.42 13.76
CA ALA A 148 20.55 -0.03 14.12
C ALA A 148 20.13 0.96 13.01
N ASP A 149 20.26 0.59 11.73
CA ASP A 149 19.87 1.42 10.59
C ASP A 149 18.36 1.49 10.49
N ALA A 150 17.68 0.35 10.59
CA ALA A 150 16.21 0.29 10.66
C ALA A 150 15.71 1.14 11.82
N ARG A 151 16.39 1.10 12.97
CA ARG A 151 15.96 1.79 14.18
C ARG A 151 16.13 3.30 14.12
N ARG A 152 17.13 3.78 13.36
CA ARG A 152 17.32 5.21 13.04
C ARG A 152 16.32 5.70 11.99
N ALA A 153 15.83 4.82 11.12
CA ALA A 153 14.85 5.15 10.09
C ALA A 153 13.42 5.24 10.64
N VAL A 154 13.00 4.24 11.42
CA VAL A 154 11.65 4.18 11.99
C VAL A 154 11.50 5.23 13.10
N PRO A 155 10.45 6.07 13.09
CA PRO A 155 10.21 7.08 14.11
C PRO A 155 10.27 6.51 15.53
N PRO A 156 10.91 7.23 16.47
CA PRO A 156 11.27 6.70 17.78
C PRO A 156 10.06 6.33 18.66
N GLN A 157 8.87 6.88 18.37
CA GLN A 157 7.64 6.57 19.09
C GLN A 157 7.02 5.21 18.75
N TRP A 158 7.53 4.50 17.74
CA TRP A 158 7.03 3.19 17.33
C TRP A 158 8.10 2.11 17.54
N GLY A 159 7.74 1.02 18.20
CA GLY A 159 8.63 -0.12 18.42
C GLY A 159 8.91 -0.93 17.14
N ILE A 160 9.93 -1.80 17.19
CA ILE A 160 10.08 -2.92 16.24
C ILE A 160 9.81 -4.19 17.04
N LEU A 161 8.87 -5.01 16.57
CA LEU A 161 8.50 -6.29 17.15
C LEU A 161 9.50 -7.37 16.72
N GLU A 162 10.73 -7.30 17.25
CA GLU A 162 11.79 -8.26 16.90
C GLU A 162 11.37 -9.71 17.18
N GLY A 163 10.61 -9.97 18.27
CA GLY A 163 10.06 -11.29 18.54
C GLY A 163 9.16 -11.83 17.41
N ALA A 164 8.26 -10.99 16.88
CA ALA A 164 7.39 -11.36 15.76
C ALA A 164 8.18 -11.55 14.46
N MET A 165 9.18 -10.70 14.21
CA MET A 165 10.11 -10.83 13.09
C MET A 165 10.85 -12.17 13.14
N ARG A 166 11.45 -12.52 14.29
CA ARG A 166 12.19 -13.78 14.50
C ARG A 166 11.28 -15.01 14.41
N ALA A 167 10.03 -14.90 14.85
CA ALA A 167 9.05 -15.99 14.69
C ALA A 167 8.72 -16.28 13.22
N ASN A 168 8.76 -15.27 12.34
CA ASN A 168 8.53 -15.44 10.90
C ASN A 168 9.81 -15.75 10.10
N LEU A 169 10.97 -15.31 10.61
CA LEU A 169 12.28 -15.49 9.99
C LEU A 169 13.30 -15.96 11.04
N PRO A 170 13.22 -17.23 11.50
CA PRO A 170 14.07 -17.74 12.58
C PRO A 170 15.56 -17.70 12.20
N ASP A 171 15.88 -17.96 10.93
CA ASP A 171 17.25 -18.02 10.42
C ASP A 171 17.74 -16.68 9.83
N PHE A 172 16.98 -15.59 10.00
CA PHE A 172 17.44 -14.28 9.51
C PHE A 172 18.75 -13.90 10.22
N PRO A 173 19.71 -13.24 9.56
CA PRO A 173 20.96 -12.89 10.20
C PRO A 173 20.77 -12.12 11.52
N GLN A 174 21.58 -12.46 12.53
CA GLN A 174 21.52 -11.79 13.83
C GLN A 174 21.88 -10.30 13.68
N GLY A 175 21.17 -9.43 14.40
CA GLY A 175 21.41 -7.99 14.33
C GLY A 175 21.00 -7.33 13.00
N MET A 176 20.37 -8.07 12.08
CA MET A 176 19.79 -7.54 10.84
C MET A 176 18.26 -7.41 10.94
N TYR A 177 17.73 -6.52 10.13
CA TYR A 177 16.32 -6.23 9.95
C TYR A 177 15.93 -6.40 8.46
N PRO A 178 14.77 -7.00 8.14
CA PRO A 178 14.34 -7.23 6.77
C PRO A 178 13.70 -5.97 6.18
N LEU A 179 14.51 -5.09 5.57
CA LEU A 179 13.95 -3.99 4.76
C LEU A 179 13.19 -4.61 3.58
N PHE A 180 11.87 -4.42 3.57
CA PHE A 180 10.98 -5.05 2.61
C PHE A 180 10.73 -4.13 1.43
N ILE A 181 10.89 -4.62 0.22
CA ILE A 181 10.73 -3.85 -1.01
C ILE A 181 9.67 -4.51 -1.87
N GLN A 182 8.70 -3.70 -2.30
CA GLN A 182 7.67 -4.12 -3.24
C GLN A 182 7.85 -3.32 -4.53
N ALA A 183 8.34 -3.97 -5.58
CA ALA A 183 8.44 -3.41 -6.93
C ALA A 183 7.39 -4.12 -7.81
N VAL A 184 6.24 -3.47 -7.99
CA VAL A 184 5.04 -4.13 -8.50
C VAL A 184 4.28 -3.25 -9.49
N GLN A 185 3.57 -3.92 -10.38
CA GLN A 185 2.47 -3.36 -11.13
C GLN A 185 1.15 -3.67 -10.39
N ASP A 186 0.35 -2.64 -10.20
CA ASP A 186 -1.03 -2.71 -9.75
C ASP A 186 -1.92 -2.75 -11.02
N HIS A 187 -2.56 -3.89 -11.26
CA HIS A 187 -3.27 -4.20 -12.50
C HIS A 187 -4.76 -4.53 -12.27
N ASP A 188 -5.60 -4.13 -13.23
CA ASP A 188 -7.03 -4.42 -13.31
C ASP A 188 -7.79 -4.06 -12.01
N ILE A 189 -7.49 -2.86 -11.51
CA ILE A 189 -8.00 -2.38 -10.23
C ILE A 189 -9.46 -1.95 -10.40
N LYS A 190 -10.34 -2.54 -9.59
CA LYS A 190 -11.79 -2.38 -9.67
C LYS A 190 -12.40 -2.11 -8.31
N MET A 191 -13.42 -1.25 -8.30
CA MET A 191 -14.38 -1.12 -7.22
C MET A 191 -15.75 -1.54 -7.76
N HIS A 192 -16.07 -2.83 -7.61
CA HIS A 192 -17.14 -3.47 -8.38
C HIS A 192 -18.53 -2.89 -8.09
N ALA A 193 -18.86 -2.58 -6.82
CA ALA A 193 -20.15 -1.98 -6.45
C ALA A 193 -20.40 -0.61 -7.10
N PHE A 194 -19.36 0.07 -7.56
CA PHE A 194 -19.43 1.39 -8.16
C PHE A 194 -19.21 1.38 -9.67
N ASN A 195 -18.89 0.22 -10.25
CA ASN A 195 -18.48 0.12 -11.65
C ASN A 195 -17.34 1.10 -11.99
N VAL A 196 -16.39 1.28 -11.07
CA VAL A 196 -15.21 2.13 -11.25
C VAL A 196 -13.98 1.25 -11.42
N SER A 197 -13.16 1.59 -12.40
CA SER A 197 -11.82 1.03 -12.57
C SER A 197 -10.77 2.12 -12.39
N ILE A 198 -9.66 1.77 -11.76
CA ILE A 198 -8.48 2.63 -11.68
C ILE A 198 -7.51 2.15 -12.77
N PRO A 199 -6.97 3.05 -13.62
CA PRO A 199 -5.98 2.65 -14.61
C PRO A 199 -4.82 1.92 -13.96
N ASP A 200 -4.21 0.99 -14.69
CA ASP A 200 -3.00 0.32 -14.21
C ASP A 200 -1.91 1.34 -13.87
N PHE A 201 -1.10 1.00 -12.88
CA PHE A 201 0.09 1.77 -12.55
C PHE A 201 1.16 0.87 -11.95
N THR A 202 2.37 1.43 -11.89
CA THR A 202 3.54 0.75 -11.37
C THR A 202 4.07 1.55 -10.19
N ARG A 203 4.58 0.84 -9.18
CA ARG A 203 5.14 1.46 -7.99
C ARG A 203 6.31 0.69 -7.42
N VAL A 204 7.12 1.40 -6.65
CA VAL A 204 8.10 0.80 -5.77
C VAL A 204 8.13 1.48 -4.41
N SER A 205 8.14 0.68 -3.35
CA SER A 205 8.18 1.16 -1.96
C SER A 205 9.27 0.44 -1.17
N LEU A 206 9.88 1.19 -0.24
CA LEU A 206 10.74 0.67 0.83
C LEU A 206 9.93 0.68 2.11
N GLU A 207 9.75 -0.49 2.70
CA GLU A 207 8.79 -0.74 3.76
C GLU A 207 9.44 -1.45 4.95
N PHE A 208 8.93 -1.11 6.13
CA PHE A 208 9.43 -1.61 7.40
C PHE A 208 8.32 -2.46 8.03
N PRO A 209 8.35 -3.80 7.91
CA PRO A 209 7.39 -4.68 8.58
C PRO A 209 7.65 -4.82 10.08
N PHE A 210 6.70 -5.41 10.82
CA PHE A 210 6.82 -5.68 12.26
C PHE A 210 6.97 -4.42 13.12
N ILE A 211 6.29 -3.33 12.75
CA ILE A 211 6.28 -2.09 13.52
C ILE A 211 5.18 -2.16 14.58
N ASP A 212 5.53 -1.80 15.81
CA ASP A 212 4.60 -1.63 16.91
C ASP A 212 4.06 -0.19 16.89
N LEU A 213 3.09 0.05 16.02
CA LEU A 213 2.44 1.37 15.90
C LEU A 213 1.66 1.73 17.17
N LEU A 214 1.02 0.74 17.79
CA LEU A 214 0.11 0.93 18.92
C LEU A 214 0.81 0.87 20.29
N ASN A 215 2.09 0.51 20.32
CA ASN A 215 2.87 0.26 21.53
C ASN A 215 2.20 -0.79 22.44
N ASP A 216 1.62 -1.82 21.84
CA ASP A 216 0.96 -2.93 22.57
C ASP A 216 1.80 -4.20 22.64
N GLY A 217 2.95 -4.24 21.94
CA GLY A 217 3.89 -5.34 21.95
C GLY A 217 3.50 -6.55 21.09
N TYR A 218 2.40 -6.51 20.32
CA TYR A 218 1.97 -7.66 19.52
C TYR A 218 1.29 -7.33 18.17
N SER A 219 0.67 -6.16 18.02
CA SER A 219 0.01 -5.79 16.76
C SER A 219 1.05 -5.36 15.73
N SER A 220 1.27 -6.18 14.71
CA SER A 220 2.27 -5.92 13.67
C SER A 220 1.72 -5.06 12.55
N PHE A 221 2.34 -3.90 12.34
CA PHE A 221 2.07 -3.01 11.22
C PHE A 221 3.27 -2.92 10.28
N ARG A 222 3.03 -2.40 9.08
CA ARG A 222 4.06 -2.11 8.10
C ARG A 222 4.13 -0.62 7.82
N TRP A 223 5.28 -0.01 8.11
CA TRP A 223 5.49 1.40 7.84
C TRP A 223 6.04 1.61 6.42
N ALA A 224 5.36 2.43 5.61
CA ALA A 224 5.70 2.69 4.22
C ALA A 224 5.67 4.21 3.94
N PRO A 225 6.72 4.96 4.34
CA PRO A 225 6.68 6.42 4.34
C PRO A 225 6.80 7.06 2.95
N VAL A 226 7.47 6.40 2.01
CA VAL A 226 7.79 6.93 0.68
C VAL A 226 7.61 5.82 -0.36
N MET A 227 7.08 6.19 -1.52
CA MET A 227 7.03 5.32 -2.70
C MET A 227 7.21 6.14 -3.97
N LEU A 228 7.77 5.51 -5.01
CA LEU A 228 7.67 5.99 -6.37
C LEU A 228 6.42 5.39 -7.01
N LEU A 229 5.66 6.17 -7.77
CA LEU A 229 4.42 5.74 -8.41
C LEU A 229 4.30 6.33 -9.81
N SER A 230 3.70 5.60 -10.77
CA SER A 230 3.55 6.07 -12.15
C SER A 230 2.97 7.47 -12.21
N SER A 231 3.72 8.40 -12.80
CA SER A 231 3.36 9.81 -12.94
C SER A 231 2.03 10.04 -13.70
N SER A 232 1.65 9.09 -14.54
CA SER A 232 0.38 9.08 -15.27
C SER A 232 -0.85 8.81 -14.39
N ASN A 233 -0.69 8.26 -13.17
CA ASN A 233 -1.81 7.87 -12.30
C ASN A 233 -2.00 8.82 -11.11
N GLN A 234 -2.59 9.98 -11.40
CA GLN A 234 -2.84 11.01 -10.38
C GLN A 234 -3.79 10.56 -9.27
N LEU A 235 -4.73 9.66 -9.57
CA LEU A 235 -5.64 9.10 -8.57
C LEU A 235 -4.88 8.28 -7.53
N ALA A 236 -3.97 7.39 -7.97
CA ALA A 236 -3.16 6.57 -7.09
C ALA A 236 -2.13 7.40 -6.28
N ILE A 237 -1.53 8.43 -6.90
CA ILE A 237 -0.64 9.38 -6.20
C ILE A 237 -1.41 10.08 -5.07
N LYS A 238 -2.58 10.65 -5.37
CA LYS A 238 -3.40 11.35 -4.39
C LYS A 238 -3.91 10.42 -3.30
N GLY A 239 -4.44 9.26 -3.68
CA GLY A 239 -4.94 8.26 -2.72
C GLY A 239 -3.85 7.80 -1.76
N SER A 240 -2.63 7.59 -2.24
CA SER A 240 -1.48 7.24 -1.38
C SER A 240 -1.12 8.39 -0.42
N ALA A 241 -1.14 9.63 -0.90
CA ALA A 241 -0.84 10.81 -0.09
C ALA A 241 -1.87 11.04 1.03
N ASP A 242 -3.13 10.65 0.82
CA ASP A 242 -4.18 10.77 1.83
C ASP A 242 -3.92 9.87 3.08
N TYR A 243 -3.04 8.86 2.97
CA TYR A 243 -2.51 8.04 4.10
C TYR A 243 -1.25 8.60 4.75
N GLY A 244 -0.75 9.74 4.25
CA GLY A 244 0.52 10.34 4.66
C GLY A 244 1.75 9.75 3.97
N THR A 245 1.58 8.83 3.02
CA THR A 245 2.70 8.32 2.22
C THR A 245 3.17 9.39 1.25
N LYS A 246 4.47 9.68 1.20
CA LYS A 246 5.04 10.53 0.15
C LYS A 246 5.09 9.73 -1.16
N ALA A 247 4.05 9.84 -1.97
CA ALA A 247 4.01 9.29 -3.32
C ALA A 247 4.69 10.25 -4.30
N VAL A 248 5.88 9.86 -4.77
CA VAL A 248 6.69 10.65 -5.71
C VAL A 248 6.37 10.19 -7.14
N PRO A 249 5.89 11.08 -8.02
CA PRO A 249 5.65 10.75 -9.43
C PRO A 249 6.93 10.28 -10.11
N ALA A 250 6.85 9.17 -10.85
CA ALA A 250 8.00 8.54 -11.50
C ALA A 250 7.64 7.91 -12.86
N THR A 251 8.67 7.59 -13.64
CA THR A 251 8.61 6.72 -14.82
C THR A 251 9.26 5.38 -14.49
N PHE A 252 8.83 4.32 -15.19
CA PHE A 252 9.21 2.94 -14.88
C PHE A 252 9.64 2.19 -16.13
N THR A 253 10.58 1.26 -15.96
CA THR A 253 10.96 0.30 -17.00
C THR A 253 10.98 -1.11 -16.41
N PRO A 254 10.13 -2.04 -16.90
CA PRO A 254 9.04 -1.80 -17.85
C PRO A 254 7.93 -0.92 -17.24
N GLU A 255 7.17 -0.23 -18.08
CA GLU A 255 6.10 0.66 -17.62
C GLU A 255 4.86 -0.13 -17.14
N CYS A 256 4.58 -1.28 -17.78
CA CYS A 256 3.28 -1.97 -17.67
C CYS A 256 3.41 -3.46 -17.35
N ASP A 257 4.53 -3.84 -16.78
CA ASP A 257 4.77 -5.17 -16.24
C ASP A 257 5.50 -5.03 -14.91
N GLY A 258 5.38 -6.03 -14.04
CA GLY A 258 6.10 -6.05 -12.77
C GLY A 258 7.62 -6.16 -12.91
N TYR A 259 8.12 -6.58 -14.09
CA TYR A 259 9.54 -6.74 -14.43
C TYR A 259 9.70 -7.19 -15.89
N GLN A 260 10.84 -6.88 -16.51
CA GLN A 260 11.18 -7.33 -17.87
C GLN A 260 12.35 -8.30 -17.85
N ALA A 261 12.37 -9.26 -18.77
CA ALA A 261 13.54 -10.13 -18.95
C ALA A 261 14.71 -9.33 -19.54
N VAL A 262 15.93 -9.63 -19.07
CA VAL A 262 17.14 -9.12 -19.74
C VAL A 262 17.30 -9.85 -21.07
N ALA A 263 17.38 -9.10 -22.17
CA ALA A 263 17.52 -9.70 -23.50
C ALA A 263 18.81 -10.53 -23.59
N SER A 264 18.68 -11.78 -24.03
CA SER A 264 19.81 -12.71 -24.18
C SER A 264 20.89 -12.21 -25.13
N SER A 265 20.55 -11.34 -26.09
CA SER A 265 21.49 -10.70 -27.03
C SER A 265 22.32 -9.56 -26.41
N CYS A 266 21.93 -9.04 -25.25
CA CYS A 266 22.73 -8.07 -24.48
C CYS A 266 23.74 -8.77 -23.54
N SER A 267 23.77 -10.11 -23.54
CA SER A 267 24.66 -10.97 -22.75
C SER A 267 26.05 -11.13 -23.36
N SER A 268 26.71 -10.04 -23.75
CA SER A 268 28.13 -10.13 -24.13
C SER A 268 29.06 -10.33 -22.93
N SER A 269 28.55 -10.19 -21.69
CA SER A 269 29.25 -10.64 -20.49
C SER A 269 28.81 -12.06 -20.13
N ALA A 270 29.76 -12.89 -19.71
CA ALA A 270 29.55 -14.27 -19.24
C ALA A 270 28.70 -14.38 -17.95
N GLU A 271 27.97 -13.33 -17.57
CA GLU A 271 27.30 -13.17 -16.27
C GLU A 271 25.76 -13.09 -16.37
N SER A 272 25.16 -13.08 -17.56
CA SER A 272 23.69 -13.06 -17.63
C SER A 272 23.12 -14.46 -17.41
N VAL A 273 22.61 -14.70 -16.20
CA VAL A 273 21.93 -15.95 -15.84
C VAL A 273 20.59 -16.01 -16.59
N PRO A 274 20.24 -17.11 -17.28
CA PRO A 274 18.94 -17.26 -17.90
C PRO A 274 17.79 -16.98 -16.92
N GLY A 275 16.79 -16.21 -17.37
CA GLY A 275 15.66 -15.81 -16.52
C GLY A 275 15.92 -14.59 -15.64
N THR A 276 17.07 -13.93 -15.77
CA THR A 276 17.35 -12.62 -15.15
C THR A 276 16.33 -11.58 -15.61
N THR A 277 15.89 -10.75 -14.68
CA THR A 277 14.88 -9.71 -14.89
C THR A 277 15.29 -8.41 -14.24
N THR A 278 14.79 -7.30 -14.79
CA THR A 278 15.05 -5.95 -14.30
C THR A 278 13.76 -5.18 -14.06
N PHE A 279 13.83 -4.25 -13.11
CA PHE A 279 12.81 -3.25 -12.84
C PHE A 279 13.50 -1.96 -12.42
N THR A 280 13.19 -0.84 -13.07
CA THR A 280 13.76 0.46 -12.72
C THR A 280 12.69 1.53 -12.60
N ALA A 281 12.98 2.54 -11.78
CA ALA A 281 12.13 3.71 -11.61
C ALA A 281 12.98 4.98 -11.51
N THR A 282 12.50 6.09 -12.06
CA THR A 282 13.12 7.41 -11.92
C THR A 282 12.06 8.44 -11.59
N ALA A 283 12.23 9.19 -10.50
CA ALA A 283 11.35 10.28 -10.14
C ALA A 283 11.35 11.36 -11.23
N SER A 284 10.19 11.98 -11.49
CA SER A 284 10.06 13.02 -12.52
C SER A 284 10.93 14.25 -12.27
N ASP A 285 11.24 14.54 -11.00
CA ASP A 285 12.14 15.61 -10.56
C ASP A 285 13.60 15.15 -10.39
N SER A 286 13.89 13.89 -10.73
CA SER A 286 15.20 13.25 -10.53
C SER A 286 15.69 13.22 -9.07
N SER A 287 14.82 13.44 -8.08
CA SER A 287 15.20 13.40 -6.66
C SER A 287 15.54 11.99 -6.19
N SER A 288 14.96 10.98 -6.84
CA SER A 288 15.01 9.59 -6.41
C SER A 288 15.04 8.65 -7.61
N SER A 289 15.70 7.50 -7.45
CA SER A 289 15.70 6.44 -8.45
C SER A 289 15.78 5.06 -7.81
N PHE A 290 15.34 4.05 -8.54
CA PHE A 290 15.36 2.67 -8.12
C PHE A 290 15.82 1.77 -9.27
N SER A 291 16.58 0.74 -8.95
CA SER A 291 16.94 -0.33 -9.87
C SER A 291 17.00 -1.64 -9.11
N LEU A 292 16.36 -2.67 -9.66
CA LEU A 292 16.38 -4.04 -9.19
C LEU A 292 16.75 -4.94 -10.36
N THR A 293 17.78 -5.76 -10.16
CA THR A 293 18.17 -6.83 -11.08
C THR A 293 18.22 -8.13 -10.30
N VAL A 294 17.42 -9.11 -10.70
CA VAL A 294 17.34 -10.40 -10.01
C VAL A 294 17.30 -11.56 -10.98
N SER A 295 17.86 -12.68 -10.55
CA SER A 295 17.92 -13.95 -11.28
C SER A 295 17.24 -15.05 -10.45
N PRO A 296 16.75 -16.13 -11.09
CA PRO A 296 16.27 -17.29 -10.36
C PRO A 296 17.36 -17.84 -9.46
N ASP A 297 17.04 -18.03 -8.18
CA ASP A 297 17.98 -18.60 -7.20
C ASP A 297 17.25 -19.69 -6.40
N PRO A 298 17.54 -20.97 -6.66
CA PRO A 298 16.91 -22.06 -5.93
C PRO A 298 17.49 -22.25 -4.51
N ALA A 299 18.62 -21.61 -4.18
CA ALA A 299 19.32 -21.80 -2.91
C ALA A 299 19.88 -20.47 -2.37
N PRO A 300 19.02 -19.48 -2.06
CA PRO A 300 19.47 -18.19 -1.58
C PRO A 300 20.22 -18.34 -0.24
N PRO A 301 21.27 -17.54 0.01
CA PRO A 301 22.00 -17.50 1.28
C PRO A 301 21.12 -17.24 2.51
N ILE A 302 19.97 -16.59 2.31
CA ILE A 302 18.96 -16.31 3.33
C ILE A 302 17.66 -16.99 2.94
N SER A 303 17.20 -17.90 3.80
CA SER A 303 15.91 -18.56 3.63
C SER A 303 14.77 -17.58 3.93
N LEU A 304 13.94 -17.29 2.93
CA LEU A 304 12.74 -16.47 3.06
C LEU A 304 11.51 -17.35 2.73
N PRO A 305 10.85 -17.94 3.74
CA PRO A 305 9.70 -18.80 3.49
C PRO A 305 8.53 -17.99 2.90
N VAL A 306 7.72 -18.62 2.05
CA VAL A 306 6.50 -17.99 1.49
C VAL A 306 5.60 -17.42 2.60
N GLY A 307 5.52 -18.11 3.75
CA GLY A 307 4.79 -17.65 4.92
C GLY A 307 5.23 -16.27 5.44
N PHE A 308 6.51 -15.92 5.31
CA PHE A 308 6.98 -14.58 5.63
C PHE A 308 6.39 -13.53 4.68
N PHE A 309 6.36 -13.79 3.37
CA PHE A 309 5.76 -12.87 2.39
C PHE A 309 4.26 -12.71 2.62
N VAL A 310 3.54 -13.80 2.92
CA VAL A 310 2.13 -13.75 3.31
C VAL A 310 1.94 -12.87 4.53
N ASN A 311 2.73 -13.09 5.59
CA ASN A 311 2.63 -12.30 6.82
C ASN A 311 2.96 -10.82 6.58
N ALA A 312 4.15 -10.52 6.05
CA ALA A 312 4.64 -9.15 5.87
C ALA A 312 3.74 -8.33 4.94
N THR A 313 3.23 -8.94 3.86
CA THR A 313 2.36 -8.22 2.91
C THR A 313 0.96 -7.96 3.43
N ASN A 314 0.46 -8.82 4.32
CA ASN A 314 -0.84 -8.71 4.98
C ASN A 314 -0.77 -7.98 6.33
N GLN A 315 0.33 -7.30 6.66
CA GLN A 315 0.35 -6.35 7.77
C GLN A 315 -0.34 -5.03 7.34
N PRO A 316 -1.19 -4.42 8.19
CA PRO A 316 -1.76 -3.12 7.89
C PRO A 316 -0.67 -2.10 7.65
N THR A 317 -0.81 -1.36 6.55
CA THR A 317 0.21 -0.44 6.07
C THR A 317 -0.15 0.99 6.45
N PHE A 318 0.83 1.77 6.88
CA PHE A 318 0.65 3.16 7.30
C PHE A 318 1.88 4.01 6.99
N ALA A 319 1.70 5.33 6.99
CA ALA A 319 2.81 6.29 6.91
C ALA A 319 2.80 7.31 8.06
N ASN A 320 1.63 7.88 8.38
CA ASN A 320 1.47 8.90 9.43
C ASN A 320 1.04 8.35 10.81
N GLY A 321 0.61 7.08 10.87
CA GLY A 321 0.20 6.39 12.10
C GLY A 321 -1.24 6.62 12.54
N THR A 322 -2.06 7.27 11.70
CA THR A 322 -3.49 7.55 12.00
C THR A 322 -4.44 6.77 11.10
N ALA A 323 -4.21 6.83 9.79
CA ALA A 323 -4.96 6.07 8.81
C ALA A 323 -4.12 4.91 8.28
N CYS A 324 -4.72 3.73 8.24
CA CYS A 324 -4.12 2.50 7.78
C CYS A 324 -4.84 2.02 6.52
N SER A 325 -4.06 1.48 5.58
CA SER A 325 -4.57 0.60 4.53
C SER A 325 -4.46 -0.85 5.01
N ASN A 326 -5.56 -1.58 4.96
CA ASN A 326 -5.58 -3.03 5.17
C ASN A 326 -5.73 -3.72 3.81
N MET A 327 -4.62 -3.80 3.09
CA MET A 327 -4.51 -4.55 1.83
C MET A 327 -4.28 -6.02 2.12
N ILE A 328 -5.26 -6.85 1.79
CA ILE A 328 -5.21 -8.30 1.93
C ILE A 328 -4.80 -8.89 0.59
N ARG A 329 -3.61 -9.47 0.53
CA ARG A 329 -3.11 -10.27 -0.61
C ARG A 329 -3.45 -11.73 -0.44
N LEU A 330 -3.95 -12.32 -1.52
CA LEU A 330 -4.29 -13.72 -1.59
C LEU A 330 -3.15 -14.45 -2.32
N PHE A 331 -2.46 -15.34 -1.61
CA PHE A 331 -1.41 -16.19 -2.17
C PHE A 331 -1.94 -17.55 -2.65
N ASP A 332 -3.27 -17.69 -2.71
CA ASP A 332 -3.97 -18.84 -3.29
C ASP A 332 -3.49 -19.09 -4.73
N GLN A 333 -3.22 -20.35 -5.06
CA GLN A 333 -2.78 -20.79 -6.37
C GLN A 333 -3.82 -20.65 -7.49
N SER A 334 -5.06 -20.25 -7.22
CA SER A 334 -6.11 -20.17 -8.24
C SER A 334 -5.78 -19.23 -9.40
N LEU A 335 -4.93 -18.21 -9.18
CA LEU A 335 -4.40 -17.37 -10.28
C LEU A 335 -3.42 -18.13 -11.20
N PHE A 336 -2.70 -19.10 -10.67
CA PHE A 336 -1.69 -19.87 -11.41
C PHE A 336 -2.28 -21.18 -11.98
N ALA A 337 -3.36 -21.68 -11.39
CA ALA A 337 -3.95 -22.98 -11.68
C ALA A 337 -4.40 -23.18 -13.15
N ASN A 338 -4.61 -22.08 -13.89
CA ASN A 338 -4.98 -22.11 -15.32
C ASN A 338 -3.90 -21.47 -16.23
N GLY A 339 -2.68 -21.24 -15.72
CA GLY A 339 -1.60 -20.57 -16.44
C GLY A 339 -1.84 -19.08 -16.70
N ALA A 340 -2.86 -18.46 -16.10
CA ALA A 340 -3.15 -17.04 -16.30
C ALA A 340 -2.15 -16.12 -15.58
N GLY A 341 -1.54 -16.58 -14.48
CA GLY A 341 -0.49 -15.88 -13.74
C GLY A 341 0.88 -16.56 -13.86
N ARG A 342 1.96 -15.80 -13.62
CA ARG A 342 3.32 -16.34 -13.54
C ARG A 342 3.50 -17.07 -12.21
N GLU A 343 3.91 -18.34 -12.25
CA GLU A 343 4.17 -19.14 -11.05
C GLU A 343 5.15 -18.40 -10.11
N PRO A 344 4.91 -18.45 -8.78
CA PRO A 344 5.82 -17.86 -7.81
C PRO A 344 7.23 -18.41 -7.99
N ARG A 345 8.23 -17.52 -8.09
CA ARG A 345 9.63 -17.90 -8.33
C ARG A 345 10.56 -17.24 -7.32
N ALA A 346 11.38 -18.04 -6.66
CA ALA A 346 12.45 -17.53 -5.81
C ALA A 346 13.53 -16.82 -6.65
N VAL A 347 13.99 -15.67 -6.18
CA VAL A 347 14.97 -14.83 -6.87
C VAL A 347 15.98 -14.22 -5.91
N ALA A 348 17.19 -13.97 -6.41
CA ALA A 348 18.22 -13.22 -5.72
C ALA A 348 18.91 -12.25 -6.69
N GLY A 349 19.48 -11.16 -6.17
CA GLY A 349 20.21 -10.21 -6.99
C GLY A 349 20.58 -8.94 -6.26
N LYS A 350 20.52 -7.81 -6.96
CA LYS A 350 21.01 -6.52 -6.49
C LYS A 350 19.95 -5.43 -6.59
N VAL A 351 19.96 -4.53 -5.61
CA VAL A 351 19.09 -3.35 -5.57
C VAL A 351 19.89 -2.07 -5.33
N ALA A 352 19.49 -1.01 -6.01
CA ALA A 352 19.91 0.37 -5.76
C ALA A 352 18.66 1.25 -5.63
N ALA A 353 18.63 2.14 -4.64
CA ALA A 353 17.47 2.97 -4.29
C ALA A 353 17.96 4.33 -3.79
N VAL A 354 18.20 5.25 -4.72
CA VAL A 354 18.71 6.59 -4.42
C VAL A 354 17.58 7.48 -3.93
N GLY A 355 17.78 8.15 -2.79
CA GLY A 355 16.83 9.16 -2.30
C GLY A 355 15.42 8.65 -1.97
N MET A 356 15.25 7.34 -1.68
CA MET A 356 13.95 6.71 -1.40
C MET A 356 13.66 6.43 0.08
N GLY A 357 14.63 6.62 0.99
CA GLY A 357 14.50 6.27 2.40
C GLY A 357 14.51 7.48 3.35
N PRO A 358 13.80 7.41 4.50
CA PRO A 358 13.92 8.43 5.53
C PRO A 358 15.35 8.43 6.12
N GLY A 359 15.92 9.62 6.29
CA GLY A 359 17.23 9.80 6.92
C GLY A 359 18.35 8.98 6.26
N LEU A 360 19.05 8.17 7.06
CA LEU A 360 20.25 7.40 6.67
C LEU A 360 19.99 6.22 5.70
N LEU A 361 18.72 5.94 5.35
CA LEU A 361 18.38 5.03 4.26
C LEU A 361 18.20 5.73 2.90
N SER A 362 18.49 7.04 2.84
CA SER A 362 18.73 7.72 1.56
C SER A 362 20.08 7.25 1.00
N TRP A 363 20.08 6.10 0.32
CA TRP A 363 21.26 5.67 -0.42
C TRP A 363 21.59 6.73 -1.48
N THR A 364 22.87 6.83 -1.79
CA THR A 364 23.44 7.75 -2.75
C THR A 364 23.78 7.01 -4.04
N LYS A 365 24.13 7.75 -5.09
CA LYS A 365 24.60 7.15 -6.35
C LYS A 365 25.95 6.44 -6.20
N ASP A 366 26.71 6.81 -5.17
CA ASP A 366 28.04 6.26 -4.90
C ASP A 366 27.96 4.97 -4.04
N ASP A 367 26.81 4.69 -3.44
CA ASP A 367 26.60 3.47 -2.67
C ASP A 367 26.56 2.25 -3.61
N ALA A 368 27.29 1.20 -3.22
CA ALA A 368 27.23 -0.07 -3.93
C ALA A 368 25.80 -0.65 -3.89
N PRO A 369 25.32 -1.27 -4.98
CA PRO A 369 24.07 -2.01 -4.95
C PRO A 369 24.10 -3.09 -3.88
N ARG A 370 23.00 -3.23 -3.14
CA ARG A 370 22.87 -4.17 -2.02
C ARG A 370 22.31 -5.49 -2.50
N GLU A 371 22.65 -6.58 -1.82
CA GLU A 371 22.05 -7.87 -2.07
C GLU A 371 20.57 -7.87 -1.67
N ALA A 372 19.75 -8.50 -2.50
CA ALA A 372 18.31 -8.63 -2.30
C ALA A 372 17.88 -10.07 -2.60
N PHE A 373 16.97 -10.58 -1.77
CA PHE A 373 16.44 -11.94 -1.87
C PHE A 373 14.93 -11.92 -1.81
N GLY A 374 14.23 -12.75 -2.58
CA GLY A 374 12.80 -12.92 -2.37
C GLY A 374 12.09 -13.69 -3.46
N ILE A 375 10.89 -13.21 -3.83
CA ILE A 375 10.00 -13.90 -4.76
C ILE A 375 9.46 -12.96 -5.83
N GLN A 376 9.32 -13.48 -7.04
CA GLN A 376 8.47 -12.90 -8.07
C GLN A 376 7.12 -13.61 -8.05
N VAL A 377 6.04 -12.86 -7.96
CA VAL A 377 4.70 -13.41 -7.78
C VAL A 377 3.62 -12.43 -8.28
N ALA A 378 2.49 -12.98 -8.73
CA ALA A 378 1.27 -12.24 -8.95
C ALA A 378 0.20 -12.66 -7.91
N THR A 379 -0.34 -11.71 -7.16
CA THR A 379 -1.36 -11.99 -6.12
C THR A 379 -2.59 -11.10 -6.32
N PRO A 380 -3.83 -11.62 -6.28
CA PRO A 380 -4.99 -10.76 -6.15
C PRO A 380 -4.93 -10.06 -4.79
N PHE A 381 -5.52 -8.87 -4.72
CA PHE A 381 -5.70 -8.18 -3.46
C PHE A 381 -7.12 -7.65 -3.29
N ALA A 382 -7.53 -7.53 -2.04
CA ALA A 382 -8.67 -6.73 -1.63
C ALA A 382 -8.20 -5.73 -0.59
N GLU A 383 -8.44 -4.44 -0.83
CA GLU A 383 -7.97 -3.36 0.01
C GLU A 383 -9.14 -2.66 0.71
N ASN A 384 -9.03 -2.60 2.03
CA ASN A 384 -9.88 -1.77 2.86
C ASN A 384 -9.11 -0.51 3.24
N ASN A 385 -9.65 0.61 2.78
CA ASN A 385 -9.01 1.90 2.76
C ASN A 385 -9.55 2.79 3.91
N TYR A 386 -8.75 3.74 4.36
CA TYR A 386 -9.08 4.73 5.41
C TYR A 386 -9.55 4.13 6.75
N ILE A 387 -8.90 3.05 7.18
CA ILE A 387 -9.20 2.45 8.49
C ILE A 387 -8.43 3.21 9.57
N ASP A 388 -9.09 3.50 10.70
CA ASP A 388 -8.38 3.95 11.90
C ASP A 388 -7.44 2.84 12.36
N CYS A 389 -6.13 3.12 12.37
CA CYS A 389 -5.12 2.13 12.75
C CYS A 389 -5.41 1.45 14.09
N LYS A 390 -6.05 2.14 15.05
CA LYS A 390 -6.40 1.58 16.36
C LYS A 390 -7.41 0.44 16.25
N THR A 391 -8.32 0.46 15.28
CA THR A 391 -9.31 -0.61 15.12
C THR A 391 -8.70 -1.91 14.58
N LEU A 392 -7.43 -1.87 14.18
CA LEU A 392 -6.66 -3.04 13.70
C LEU A 392 -5.79 -3.66 14.81
N GLN A 393 -6.00 -3.27 16.07
CA GLN A 393 -5.36 -3.92 17.20
C GLN A 393 -5.63 -5.43 17.20
N GLY A 394 -4.58 -6.24 17.34
CA GLY A 394 -4.65 -7.70 17.32
C GLY A 394 -4.94 -8.32 15.96
N TYR A 395 -4.94 -7.54 14.88
CA TYR A 395 -5.08 -8.08 13.53
C TYR A 395 -3.88 -8.98 13.20
N THR A 396 -4.15 -10.25 12.87
CA THR A 396 -3.10 -11.26 12.60
C THR A 396 -2.87 -11.53 11.12
N GLY A 397 -3.34 -10.65 10.23
CA GLY A 397 -3.32 -10.88 8.79
C GLY A 397 -4.41 -11.84 8.31
N ALA A 398 -4.63 -11.86 7.00
CA ALA A 398 -5.27 -13.01 6.35
C ALA A 398 -4.24 -14.16 6.28
N LYS A 399 -4.64 -15.33 6.76
CA LYS A 399 -3.83 -16.55 6.72
C LYS A 399 -4.02 -17.30 5.41
#